data_AF-N2BMX1-F1
#
_entry.id   AF-N2BMX1-F1
#
_cell.length_a   1.000
_cell.length_b   1.000
_cell.length_c   1.000
_cell.angle_alpha   90.00
_cell.angle_beta   90.00
_cell.angle_gamma   90.00
#
_symmetry.space_group_name_H-M   'P 1'
#
loop_
_entity.id
_entity.type
_entity.pdbx_description
1 polymer ?
#
loop_
_entity_poly.entity_id
_entity_poly.type
_entity_poly.pdbx_seq_one_letter_code
_entity_poly.pdbx_strand_id
1 'polypeptide(L)' 'MVIPDLQLYYRPTCPFCVKVLRFMERHNITIGLHNVSESPDDLAFLVTKGGKQQVPCLFIDGAALYESDAIIEYLDRVFA' A
#
# COMPACT_ATOMS: atom_id res chain seq x y z
N MET A 1 -11.44 -12.68 -15.03
CA MET A 1 -10.34 -11.73 -14.77
C MET A 1 -10.19 -11.65 -13.28
N VAL A 2 -9.13 -12.24 -12.72
CA VAL A 2 -8.90 -12.19 -11.27
C VAL A 2 -8.22 -10.86 -11.00
N ILE A 3 -8.91 -9.97 -10.30
CA ILE A 3 -8.31 -8.72 -9.83
C ILE A 3 -7.47 -9.13 -8.62
N PRO A 4 -6.15 -8.87 -8.61
CA PRO A 4 -5.31 -9.21 -7.46
C PRO A 4 -5.83 -8.46 -6.22
N ASP A 5 -5.76 -9.11 -5.06
CA ASP A 5 -6.12 -8.46 -3.81
C ASP A 5 -5.01 -7.46 -3.44
N LEU A 6 -5.31 -6.17 -3.61
CA LEU A 6 -4.39 -5.08 -3.38
C LEU A 6 -4.76 -4.34 -2.10
N GLN A 7 -3.84 -4.34 -1.14
CA GLN A 7 -4.02 -3.68 0.15
C GLN A 7 -2.82 -2.78 0.46
N LEU A 8 -3.03 -1.47 0.48
CA LEU A 8 -1.99 -0.50 0.80
C LEU A 8 -2.04 -0.13 2.29
N TYR A 9 -0.98 -0.49 2.99
CA TYR A 9 -0.73 -0.09 4.36
C TYR A 9 0.06 1.22 4.36
N TYR A 10 -0.53 2.24 4.96
CA TYR A 10 -0.01 3.59 4.92
C TYR A 10 -0.13 4.29 6.26
N ARG A 11 0.63 5.38 6.39
CA ARG A 11 0.57 6.28 7.54
C ARG A 11 0.31 7.70 7.04
N PRO A 12 -0.70 8.42 7.55
CA PRO A 12 -1.04 9.77 7.08
C PRO A 12 0.10 10.78 7.32
N THR A 13 0.96 10.55 8.31
CA THR A 13 2.11 11.42 8.61
C THR A 13 3.34 11.16 7.73
N CYS A 14 3.31 10.14 6.85
CA CYS A 14 4.46 9.75 6.04
C CYS A 14 4.41 10.41 4.64
N PRO A 15 5.43 11.19 4.23
CA PRO A 15 5.44 11.85 2.93
C PRO A 15 5.43 10.87 1.75
N PHE A 16 6.07 9.71 1.89
CA PHE A 16 6.10 8.67 0.86
C PHE A 16 4.73 8.01 0.66
N CYS A 17 3.96 7.84 1.75
CA CYS A 17 2.58 7.35 1.66
C CYS A 17 1.70 8.33 0.88
N VAL A 18 1.80 9.63 1.19
CA VAL A 18 1.06 10.68 0.49
C VAL A 18 1.40 10.69 -1.00
N LYS A 19 2.67 10.43 -1.38
CA LYS A 19 3.08 10.30 -2.79
C LYS A 19 2.30 9.21 -3.53
N VAL A 20 2.20 8.01 -2.93
CA VAL A 20 1.46 6.88 -3.51
C VAL A 20 -0.04 7.18 -3.57
N LEU A 21 -0.63 7.71 -2.49
CA LEU A 21 -2.05 8.07 -2.45
C LEU A 21 -2.43 9.09 -3.54
N ARG A 22 -1.60 10.13 -3.73
CA ARG A 22 -1.80 11.11 -4.81
C ARG A 22 -1.66 10.50 -6.20
N PHE A 23 -0.78 9.52 -6.38
CA PHE A 23 -0.70 8.79 -7.64
C PHE A 23 -2.00 8.03 -7.90
N MET A 24 -2.49 7.29 -6.91
CA MET A 24 -3.75 6.56 -7.01
C MET A 24 -4.94 7.49 -7.30
N GLU A 25 -5.04 8.61 -6.60
CA GLU A 25 -6.09 9.61 -6.81
C GLU A 25 -6.08 10.16 -8.25
N ARG A 26 -4.90 10.48 -8.80
CA ARG A 26 -4.77 10.97 -10.17
C ARG A 26 -5.13 9.94 -11.24
N HIS A 27 -4.96 8.65 -10.94
CA HIS A 27 -5.24 7.54 -11.85
C HIS A 27 -6.58 6.85 -11.55
N ASN A 28 -7.42 7.44 -10.67
CA ASN A 28 -8.69 6.87 -10.21
C ASN A 28 -8.57 5.42 -9.67
N ILE A 29 -7.42 5.08 -9.08
CA ILE A 29 -7.16 3.76 -8.52
C ILE A 29 -7.79 3.66 -7.14
N THR A 30 -8.67 2.68 -6.96
CA THR A 30 -9.31 2.37 -5.68
C THR A 30 -8.94 0.95 -5.24
N ILE A 31 -8.17 0.83 -4.16
CA ILE A 31 -7.74 -0.43 -3.54
C ILE A 31 -7.98 -0.37 -2.02
N GLY A 32 -7.79 -1.49 -1.31
CA GLY A 32 -7.92 -1.51 0.15
C GLY A 32 -6.88 -0.60 0.80
N LEU A 33 -7.32 0.37 1.61
CA LEU A 33 -6.42 1.31 2.31
C LEU A 33 -6.45 1.01 3.81
N HIS A 34 -5.29 0.72 4.39
CA HIS A 34 -5.14 0.37 5.80
C HIS A 34 -4.27 1.40 6.53
N ASN A 35 -4.86 2.14 7.46
CA ASN A 35 -4.16 3.16 8.23
C ASN A 35 -3.56 2.57 9.50
N VAL A 36 -2.24 2.31 9.47
CA VAL A 36 -1.52 1.72 10.60
C VAL A 36 -1.32 2.67 11.80
N SER A 37 -1.71 3.95 11.68
CA SER A 37 -1.77 4.86 12.83
C SER A 37 -3.03 4.71 13.65
N GLU A 38 -4.14 4.34 13.02
CA GLU A 38 -5.46 4.28 13.65
C GLU A 38 -5.83 2.86 14.08
N SER A 39 -5.22 1.86 13.44
CA SER A 39 -5.48 0.45 13.66
C SER A 39 -4.21 -0.25 14.17
N PRO A 40 -4.15 -0.60 15.47
CA PRO A 40 -3.07 -1.42 16.03
C PRO A 40 -2.99 -2.80 15.37
N ASP A 41 -4.13 -3.34 14.92
CA ASP A 41 -4.22 -4.62 14.23
C ASP A 41 -3.57 -4.57 12.85
N ASP A 42 -3.78 -3.49 12.08
CA ASP A 42 -3.10 -3.30 10.79
C ASP A 42 -1.59 -3.13 10.96
N LEU A 43 -1.17 -2.46 12.04
CA LEU A 43 0.23 -2.34 12.38
C LEU A 43 0.84 -3.70 12.74
N ALA A 44 0.15 -4.49 13.56
CA ALA A 44 0.56 -5.85 13.92
C ALA A 44 0.62 -6.74 12.66
N PHE A 45 -0.37 -6.66 11.78
CA PHE A 45 -0.38 -7.38 10.51
C PHE A 45 0.81 -7.00 9.64
N LEU A 46 1.09 -5.70 9.48
CA LEU A 46 2.24 -5.22 8.71
C LEU A 46 3.57 -5.78 9.27
N VAL A 47 3.74 -5.79 10.59
CA VAL A 47 4.95 -6.32 11.23
C VAL A 47 5.04 -7.84 11.09
N THR A 48 3.94 -8.57 11.30
CA THR A 48 3.92 -10.04 11.25
C THR A 48 4.00 -10.58 9.82
N LYS A 49 3.31 -9.97 8.85
CA LYS A 49 3.23 -10.44 7.46
C LYS A 49 4.23 -9.76 6.55
N GLY A 50 4.44 -8.45 6.73
CA GLY A 50 5.45 -7.70 5.99
C GLY A 50 6.86 -7.89 6.56
N GLY A 51 6.99 -8.30 7.82
CA GLY A 51 8.27 -8.48 8.51
C GLY A 51 8.91 -7.18 9.01
N LYS A 52 8.38 -6.02 8.62
CA LYS A 52 8.91 -4.70 9.00
C LYS A 52 7.77 -3.72 9.23
N GLN A 53 7.97 -2.77 10.13
CA GLN A 53 7.04 -1.66 10.39
C GLN A 53 7.16 -0.53 9.35
N GLN A 54 7.72 -0.83 8.17
CA GLN A 54 8.04 0.14 7.12
C GLN A 54 6.79 0.44 6.29
N VAL A 55 6.55 1.72 6.03
CA VAL A 55 5.46 2.22 5.17
C VAL A 55 6.02 3.22 4.15
N PRO A 56 5.42 3.35 2.95
CA PRO A 56 4.27 2.60 2.43
C PRO A 56 4.61 1.14 2.12
N CYS A 57 3.63 0.26 2.30
CA CYS A 57 3.73 -1.16 1.97
C CYS A 57 2.46 -1.60 1.24
N LEU A 58 2.59 -2.13 0.03
CA LEU A 58 1.49 -2.69 -0.76
C LEU A 58 1.52 -4.21 -0.66
N PHE A 59 0.45 -4.82 -0.16
CA PHE A 59 0.26 -6.25 -0.28
C PHE A 59 -0.43 -6.57 -1.60
N ILE A 60 0.14 -7.53 -2.32
CA ILE A 60 -0.32 -8.05 -3.59
C ILE A 60 -0.53 -9.55 -3.40
N ASP A 61 -1.79 -10.00 -3.29
CA ASP A 61 -2.12 -11.41 -3.05
C ASP A 61 -1.35 -12.02 -1.85
N GLY A 62 -1.13 -11.22 -0.81
CA GLY A 62 -0.41 -11.60 0.40
C GLY A 62 1.12 -11.44 0.34
N ALA A 63 1.70 -11.02 -0.79
CA ALA A 63 3.10 -10.66 -0.89
C ALA A 63 3.31 -9.16 -0.63
N ALA A 64 4.24 -8.81 0.27
CA ALA A 64 4.53 -7.41 0.61
C ALA A 64 5.52 -6.78 -0.40
N LEU A 65 5.13 -5.63 -0.96
CA LEU A 65 5.94 -4.76 -1.79
C LEU A 65 6.22 -3.45 -1.05
N TYR A 66 7.50 -3.13 -0.93
CA TYR A 66 7.99 -1.90 -0.31
C TYR A 66 8.49 -0.91 -1.37
N GLU A 67 8.92 0.26 -0.92
CA GLU A 67 9.40 1.38 -1.72
C GLU A 67 8.28 2.08 -2.50
N SER A 68 8.08 3.38 -2.23
CA SER A 68 6.97 4.13 -2.86
C SER A 68 7.04 4.14 -4.37
N ASP A 69 8.24 4.14 -4.94
CA ASP A 69 8.42 4.19 -6.40
C ASP A 69 8.08 2.85 -7.04
N ALA A 70 8.51 1.72 -6.45
CA ALA A 70 8.14 0.39 -6.91
C ALA A 70 6.62 0.14 -6.80
N ILE A 71 5.99 0.64 -5.73
CA ILE A 71 4.52 0.59 -5.58
C ILE A 71 3.83 1.38 -6.70
N ILE A 72 4.31 2.58 -7.00
CA ILE A 72 3.75 3.42 -8.07
C ILE A 72 3.91 2.73 -9.43
N GLU A 73 5.10 2.22 -9.75
CA GLU A 73 5.36 1.49 -11.01
C GLU A 73 4.47 0.26 -11.15
N TYR A 74 4.25 -0.48 -10.06
CA TYR A 74 3.35 -1.62 -10.05
C TYR A 74 1.90 -1.20 -10.30
N LEU A 75 1.42 -0.19 -9.58
CA LEU A 75 0.06 0.33 -9.75
C LEU A 75 -0.16 0.89 -11.16
N ASP A 76 0.81 1.61 -11.72
CA ASP A 76 0.77 2.08 -13.10
C ASP A 76 0.64 0.89 -14.06
N ARG A 77 1.47 -0.14 -13.91
CA ARG A 77 1.42 -1.32 -14.78
C ARG A 77 0.11 -2.11 -14.70
N VAL A 78 -0.53 -2.16 -13.52
CA VAL A 78 -1.77 -2.93 -13.31
C VAL A 78 -3.01 -2.17 -13.75
N PHE A 79 -3.00 -0.83 -13.63
CA PHE A 79 -4.17 0.02 -13.87
C PHE A 79 -4.05 0.92 -15.13
N ALA A 80 -2.93 0.87 -15.87
CA ALA A 80 -2.77 1.55 -17.17
C ALA A 80 -3.65 0.97 -18.28
#